data_AF-A0A916XDJ6-F1
#
_entry.id   AF-A0A916XDJ6-F1
#
_cell.length_a   1.000
_cell.length_b   1.000
_cell.length_c   1.000
_cell.angle_alpha   90.00
_cell.angle_beta   90.00
_cell.angle_gamma   90.00
#
_symmetry.space_group_name_H-M   'P 1'
#
loop_
_entity.id
_entity.type
_entity.pdbx_description
1 polymer ?
#
loop_
_entity_poly.entity_id
_entity_poly.type
_entity_poly.pdbx_seq_one_letter_code
_entity_poly.pdbx_strand_id
1 'polypeptide(L)'
;MSFVAACSSDNNDEGSVEASLEQQSLYNQVCADLNQSLAEMQIVHDQEGLGPVNRTEVADEFLQYMRDPTDWVEEWNATFDDDRMHLNADELAQWDELTTSERDTIERATQDAAAGRC
;
A
#
# COMPACT_ATOMS: atom_id res chain seq x y z
N MET A 1 -51.78 -10.20 28.27
CA MET A 1 -51.80 -8.73 28.18
C MET A 1 -50.46 -8.26 27.64
N SER A 2 -50.51 -7.48 26.56
CA SER A 2 -49.54 -6.52 25.99
C SER A 2 -48.04 -6.82 25.98
N PHE A 3 -47.39 -6.95 24.79
CA PHE A 3 -46.88 -5.87 23.89
C PHE A 3 -45.72 -5.10 24.56
N VAL A 4 -44.52 -4.87 23.98
CA VAL A 4 -44.16 -4.28 22.67
C VAL A 4 -42.72 -4.69 22.27
N ALA A 5 -42.47 -4.65 20.95
CA ALA A 5 -41.22 -4.82 20.22
C ALA A 5 -40.06 -3.89 20.60
N ALA A 6 -38.85 -4.31 20.22
CA ALA A 6 -37.77 -3.44 19.76
C ALA A 6 -36.78 -4.22 18.86
N CYS A 7 -37.27 -4.76 17.74
CA CYS A 7 -36.44 -4.87 16.54
C CYS A 7 -36.64 -3.57 15.78
N SER A 8 -35.69 -2.65 15.92
CA SER A 8 -35.42 -1.59 14.96
C SER A 8 -34.02 -1.12 15.30
N SER A 9 -33.04 -1.88 14.79
CA SER A 9 -31.69 -1.38 14.64
C SER A 9 -31.79 -0.02 13.94
N ASP A 10 -31.28 0.98 14.65
CA ASP A 10 -31.03 2.31 14.13
C ASP A 10 -30.37 2.20 12.75
N ASN A 11 -31.07 2.74 11.74
CA ASN A 11 -30.50 2.96 10.42
C ASN A 11 -29.41 4.02 10.54
N ASN A 12 -28.13 3.62 10.61
CA ASN A 12 -26.94 4.44 10.29
C ASN A 12 -25.63 3.62 10.39
N ASP A 13 -25.57 2.40 9.82
CA ASP A 13 -24.36 1.56 9.91
C ASP A 13 -24.02 0.81 8.60
N GLU A 14 -24.61 1.18 7.45
CA GLU A 14 -24.17 0.59 6.17
C GLU A 14 -22.83 1.21 5.72
N GLY A 15 -22.69 2.54 5.76
CA GLY A 15 -21.45 3.20 5.34
C GLY A 15 -20.25 3.02 6.28
N SER A 16 -20.46 2.65 7.54
CA SER A 16 -19.40 2.42 8.53
C SER A 16 -18.75 1.05 8.37
N VAL A 17 -19.57 0.02 8.09
CA VAL A 17 -19.08 -1.33 7.84
C VAL A 17 -18.41 -1.42 6.46
N GLU A 18 -18.99 -0.79 5.43
CA GLU A 18 -18.42 -0.76 4.08
C GLU A 18 -17.05 -0.05 4.05
N ALA A 19 -16.93 1.14 4.66
CA ALA A 19 -15.65 1.84 4.76
C ALA A 19 -14.59 1.04 5.56
N SER A 20 -15.02 0.31 6.60
CA SER A 20 -14.11 -0.56 7.37
C SER A 20 -13.63 -1.77 6.57
N LEU A 21 -14.50 -2.35 5.73
CA LEU A 21 -14.15 -3.46 4.83
C LEU A 21 -13.23 -3.01 3.69
N GLU A 22 -13.48 -1.83 3.13
CA GLU A 22 -12.60 -1.23 2.10
C GLU A 22 -11.21 -0.96 2.66
N GLN A 23 -11.10 -0.38 3.87
CA GLN A 23 -9.81 -0.15 4.53
C GLN A 23 -9.09 -1.45 4.89
N GLN A 24 -9.82 -2.48 5.33
CA GLN A 24 -9.22 -3.78 5.61
C GLN A 24 -8.74 -4.46 4.33
N SER A 25 -9.48 -4.32 3.23
CA SER A 25 -9.08 -4.81 1.92
C SER A 25 -7.81 -4.11 1.44
N LEU A 26 -7.75 -2.78 1.51
CA LEU A 26 -6.57 -1.99 1.16
C LEU A 26 -5.35 -2.38 2.01
N TYR A 27 -5.53 -2.48 3.33
CA TYR A 27 -4.46 -2.93 4.24
C TYR A 27 -3.90 -4.29 3.83
N ASN A 28 -4.77 -5.27 3.58
CA ASN A 28 -4.35 -6.62 3.20
C ASN A 28 -3.65 -6.66 1.84
N GLN A 29 -4.10 -5.84 0.88
CA GLN A 29 -3.46 -5.73 -0.44
C GLN A 29 -2.04 -5.19 -0.33
N VAL A 30 -1.87 -4.04 0.35
CA VAL A 30 -0.54 -3.44 0.56
C VAL A 30 0.40 -4.40 1.30
N CYS A 31 -0.10 -5.09 2.33
CA CYS A 31 0.68 -6.10 3.05
C CYS A 31 1.12 -7.25 2.13
N ALA A 32 0.25 -7.73 1.25
CA ALA A 32 0.58 -8.80 0.32
C ALA A 32 1.62 -8.34 -0.71
N ASP A 33 1.43 -7.16 -1.29
CA ASP A 33 2.30 -6.60 -2.33
C ASP A 33 3.71 -6.34 -1.78
N LEU A 34 3.82 -5.70 -0.61
CA LEU A 34 5.12 -5.44 -0.01
C LEU A 34 5.82 -6.74 0.41
N ASN A 35 5.09 -7.70 0.99
CA ASN A 35 5.70 -8.98 1.36
C ASN A 35 6.17 -9.78 0.15
N GLN A 36 5.43 -9.74 -0.97
CA GLN A 36 5.87 -10.34 -2.21
C GLN A 36 7.15 -9.66 -2.71
N SER A 37 7.18 -8.32 -2.77
CA SER A 37 8.35 -7.56 -3.19
C SER A 37 9.59 -7.86 -2.32
N LEU A 38 9.41 -7.88 -0.99
CA LEU A 38 10.48 -8.25 -0.04
C LEU A 38 10.98 -9.68 -0.22
N ALA A 39 10.08 -10.63 -0.53
CA ALA A 39 10.47 -12.01 -0.80
C ALA A 39 11.27 -12.13 -2.11
N GLU A 40 10.84 -11.43 -3.16
CA GLU A 40 11.55 -11.39 -4.45
C GLU A 40 12.94 -10.76 -4.31
N MET A 41 13.06 -9.64 -3.58
CA MET A 41 14.36 -9.05 -3.26
C MET A 41 15.25 -10.00 -2.44
N GLN A 42 14.68 -10.72 -1.47
CA GLN A 42 15.47 -11.68 -0.68
C GLN A 42 16.01 -12.81 -1.57
N ILE A 43 15.24 -13.29 -2.55
CA ILE A 43 15.71 -14.29 -3.51
C ILE A 43 16.91 -13.76 -4.30
N VAL A 44 16.87 -12.50 -4.76
CA VAL A 44 18.01 -11.88 -5.48
C VAL A 44 19.21 -11.72 -4.55
N HIS A 45 19.02 -11.22 -3.34
CA HIS A 45 20.09 -11.08 -2.35
C HIS A 45 20.76 -12.42 -2.00
N ASP A 46 19.98 -13.49 -1.89
CA ASP A 46 20.50 -14.84 -1.61
C ASP A 46 21.32 -15.38 -2.80
N GLN A 47 20.90 -15.08 -4.05
CA GLN A 47 21.63 -15.46 -5.26
C GLN A 47 22.96 -14.71 -5.41
N GLU A 48 22.95 -13.41 -5.10
CA GLU A 48 24.12 -12.53 -5.21
C GLU A 48 25.00 -12.54 -3.94
N GLY A 49 24.57 -13.22 -2.88
CA GLY A 49 25.31 -13.32 -1.61
C GLY A 49 25.37 -12.01 -0.82
N LEU A 50 24.37 -11.14 -0.96
CA LEU A 50 24.29 -9.80 -0.35
C LEU A 50 23.80 -9.83 1.11
N GLY A 51 23.30 -10.97 1.59
CA GLY A 51 22.77 -11.12 2.94
C GLY A 51 21.29 -10.71 3.06
N PRO A 52 20.75 -10.58 4.28
CA PRO A 52 19.33 -10.31 4.47
C PRO A 52 18.93 -8.91 3.96
N VAL A 53 17.76 -8.81 3.34
CA VAL A 53 17.16 -7.54 2.90
C VAL A 53 16.83 -6.68 4.11
N ASN A 54 17.15 -5.38 4.03
CA ASN A 54 16.71 -4.41 5.02
C ASN A 54 15.24 -4.03 4.77
N ARG A 55 14.33 -4.78 5.39
CA ARG A 55 12.87 -4.64 5.19
C ARG A 55 12.34 -3.25 5.53
N THR A 56 12.93 -2.57 6.52
CA THR A 56 12.51 -1.22 6.91
C THR A 56 12.90 -0.19 5.85
N GLU A 57 14.11 -0.29 5.31
CA GLU A 57 14.58 0.61 4.24
C GLU A 57 13.72 0.47 2.98
N VAL A 58 13.43 -0.77 2.57
CA VAL A 58 12.50 -1.03 1.44
C VAL A 58 11.11 -0.42 1.68
N ALA A 59 10.58 -0.56 2.90
CA ALA A 59 9.28 0.00 3.25
C ALA A 59 9.26 1.53 3.22
N ASP A 60 10.34 2.16 3.71
CA ASP A 60 10.49 3.61 3.69
C ASP A 60 10.63 4.12 2.24
N GLU A 61 11.42 3.43 1.41
CA GLU A 61 11.55 3.71 -0.03
C GLU A 61 10.20 3.56 -0.75
N PHE A 62 9.46 2.48 -0.50
CA PHE A 62 8.13 2.27 -1.07
C PHE A 62 7.18 3.44 -0.76
N LEU A 63 7.15 3.90 0.50
CA LEU A 63 6.33 5.06 0.88
C LEU A 63 6.83 6.35 0.24
N GLN A 64 8.15 6.52 0.11
CA GLN A 64 8.72 7.66 -0.58
C GLN A 64 8.29 7.68 -2.06
N TYR A 65 8.39 6.56 -2.77
CA TYR A 65 8.01 6.46 -4.18
C TYR A 65 6.53 6.72 -4.41
N MET A 66 5.66 6.24 -3.53
CA MET A 66 4.23 6.53 -3.65
C MET A 66 3.95 8.02 -3.44
N ARG A 67 4.67 8.68 -2.53
CA ARG A 67 4.51 10.11 -2.21
C ARG A 67 5.07 11.00 -3.31
N ASP A 68 6.21 10.60 -3.86
CA ASP A 68 6.94 11.31 -4.90
C ASP A 68 7.62 10.30 -5.84
N PRO A 69 6.96 9.92 -6.94
CA PRO A 69 7.51 8.95 -7.88
C PRO A 69 8.54 9.59 -8.83
N THR A 70 8.83 10.88 -8.72
CA THR A 70 9.64 11.63 -9.69
C THR A 70 10.99 10.98 -9.94
N ASP A 71 11.76 10.71 -8.89
CA ASP A 71 13.11 10.14 -9.01
C ASP A 71 13.09 8.76 -9.70
N TRP A 72 12.12 7.91 -9.36
CA TRP A 72 11.98 6.59 -9.97
C TRP A 72 11.54 6.66 -11.43
N VAL A 73 10.62 7.56 -11.75
CA VAL A 73 10.19 7.79 -13.14
C VAL A 73 11.34 8.31 -13.99
N GLU A 74 12.14 9.25 -13.47
CA GLU A 74 13.33 9.76 -14.14
C GLU A 74 14.34 8.63 -14.42
N GLU A 75 14.62 7.77 -13.43
CA GLU A 75 15.54 6.65 -13.60
C GLU A 75 15.00 5.59 -14.58
N TRP A 76 13.70 5.27 -14.51
CA TRP A 76 13.06 4.36 -15.45
C TRP A 76 13.16 4.88 -16.88
N ASN A 77 12.79 6.13 -17.10
CA ASN A 77 12.82 6.76 -18.42
C ASN A 77 14.25 6.90 -18.97
N ALA A 78 15.25 7.12 -18.09
CA ALA A 78 16.65 7.14 -18.49
C ALA A 78 17.20 5.74 -18.83
N THR A 79 16.71 4.70 -18.14
CA THR A 79 17.11 3.30 -18.37
C THR A 79 16.47 2.73 -19.63
N PHE A 80 15.19 3.03 -19.83
CA PHE A 80 14.38 2.58 -20.95
C PHE A 80 14.11 3.76 -21.89
N ASP A 81 15.08 4.06 -22.77
CA ASP A 81 15.00 5.09 -23.82
C ASP A 81 14.04 4.67 -24.97
N ASP A 82 12.83 4.22 -24.62
CA ASP A 82 11.73 3.91 -25.55
C ASP A 82 10.52 4.78 -25.17
N ASP A 83 10.16 5.71 -26.05
CA ASP A 83 9.04 6.63 -25.87
C ASP A 83 7.70 5.95 -25.53
N ARG A 84 7.52 4.66 -25.87
CA ARG A 84 6.29 3.92 -25.57
C ARG A 84 6.23 3.40 -24.14
N MET A 85 7.37 3.39 -23.45
CA MET A 85 7.52 2.97 -22.05
C MET A 85 7.83 4.15 -21.14
N HIS A 86 7.80 5.37 -21.69
CA HIS A 86 8.01 6.59 -20.93
C HIS A 86 6.85 6.79 -19.95
N LEU A 87 7.18 6.93 -18.67
CA LEU A 87 6.23 7.16 -17.59
C LEU A 87 6.17 8.65 -17.27
N ASN A 88 5.00 9.13 -16.83
CA ASN A 88 4.83 10.49 -16.35
C ASN A 88 4.67 10.48 -14.83
N ALA A 89 5.55 11.19 -14.12
CA ALA A 89 5.50 11.29 -12.66
C ALA A 89 4.18 11.88 -12.17
N ASP A 90 3.62 12.87 -12.88
CA ASP A 90 2.35 13.50 -12.51
C ASP A 90 1.16 12.52 -12.59
N GLU A 91 1.20 11.56 -13.52
CA GLU A 91 0.14 10.54 -13.66
C GLU A 91 0.20 9.48 -12.55
N LEU A 92 1.38 9.31 -11.94
CA LEU A 92 1.64 8.40 -10.84
C LEU A 92 1.55 9.06 -9.45
N ALA A 93 1.63 10.40 -9.39
CA ALA A 93 1.59 11.20 -8.17
C ALA A 93 0.16 11.32 -7.59
N GLN A 94 -0.48 10.19 -7.30
CA GLN A 94 -1.86 10.12 -6.80
C GLN A 94 -1.96 10.20 -5.28
N TRP A 95 -0.83 10.29 -4.57
CA TRP A 95 -0.79 10.30 -3.10
C TRP A 95 -1.64 11.40 -2.47
N ASP A 96 -1.64 12.59 -3.08
CA ASP A 96 -2.40 13.73 -2.59
C ASP A 96 -3.91 13.59 -2.87
N GLU A 97 -4.29 12.77 -3.86
CA GLU A 97 -5.68 12.47 -4.20
C GLU A 97 -6.32 11.46 -3.22
N LEU A 98 -5.50 10.65 -2.56
CA LEU A 98 -5.96 9.72 -1.53
C LEU A 98 -6.53 10.46 -0.31
N THR A 99 -7.54 9.87 0.32
CA THR A 99 -8.01 10.34 1.60
C THR A 99 -6.95 10.13 2.68
N THR A 100 -6.99 10.95 3.75
CA THR A 100 -6.10 10.76 4.90
C THR A 100 -6.20 9.34 5.48
N SER A 101 -7.39 8.76 5.51
CA SER A 101 -7.60 7.42 6.05
C SER A 101 -6.95 6.32 5.18
N GLU A 102 -6.94 6.48 3.87
CA GLU A 102 -6.26 5.55 2.96
C GLU A 102 -4.74 5.68 3.11
N ARG A 103 -4.21 6.91 3.15
CA ARG A 103 -2.78 7.16 3.42
C ARG A 103 -2.33 6.52 4.72
N ASP A 104 -3.06 6.74 5.81
CA ASP A 104 -2.76 6.14 7.12
C ASP A 104 -2.81 4.60 7.06
N THR A 105 -3.75 4.04 6.30
CA THR A 105 -3.90 2.59 6.13
C THR A 105 -2.72 2.00 5.37
N ILE A 106 -2.28 2.66 4.30
CA ILE A 106 -1.14 2.22 3.49
C ILE A 106 0.16 2.35 4.29
N GLU A 107 0.38 3.48 4.98
CA GLU A 107 1.55 3.66 5.86
C GLU A 107 1.62 2.58 6.93
N ARG A 108 0.51 2.30 7.61
CA ARG A 108 0.43 1.25 8.62
C ARG A 108 0.70 -0.13 8.03
N ALA A 109 0.06 -0.48 6.91
CA ALA A 109 0.26 -1.76 6.24
C ALA A 109 1.72 -1.97 5.83
N THR A 110 2.35 -0.93 5.28
CA THR A 110 3.74 -0.98 4.85
C THR A 110 4.68 -1.22 6.03
N GLN A 111 4.48 -0.48 7.14
CA GLN A 111 5.28 -0.64 8.35
C GLN A 111 5.06 -2.00 9.04
N ASP A 112 3.83 -2.51 9.01
CA ASP A 112 3.49 -3.84 9.55
C ASP A 112 4.12 -4.95 8.72
N ALA A 113 4.10 -4.85 7.39
CA ALA A 113 4.76 -5.80 6.49
C ALA A 113 6.29 -5.77 6.68
N ALA A 114 6.89 -4.58 6.80
CA ALA A 114 8.31 -4.44 7.11
C ALA A 114 8.69 -5.17 8.42
N ALA A 115 7.85 -5.03 9.44
CA ALA A 115 8.01 -5.67 10.74
C ALA A 115 7.62 -7.16 10.77
N GLY A 116 7.06 -7.71 9.69
CA GLY A 116 6.56 -9.08 9.61
C GLY A 116 5.33 -9.35 10.50
N ARG A 117 4.51 -8.31 10.73
CA ARG A 117 3.26 -8.39 11.51
C ARG A 117 2.06 -8.68 10.61
N CYS A 118 2.16 -8.28 9.35
CA CYS A 118 1.47 -8.87 8.22
C CYS A 118 2.55 -9.40 7.26
#